data_AF-A0A853IQ10-F1
#
_entry.id   AF-A0A853IQ10-F1
#
_cell.length_a   1.000
_cell.length_b   1.000
_cell.length_c   1.000
_cell.angle_alpha   90.00
_cell.angle_beta   90.00
_cell.angle_gamma   90.00
#
_symmetry.space_group_name_H-M   'P 1'
#
loop_
_entity.id
_entity.type
_entity.pdbx_description
1 polymer ?
#
loop_
_entity_poly.entity_id
_entity_poly.type
_entity_poly.pdbx_seq_one_letter_code
_entity_poly.pdbx_strand_id
1 'polypeptide(L)'
;MSSKKVGLLDTDILCFQASSAAQTAINWGNDWWTYHADFNTVRSIFEGKVDYIIKACQVDEVIMCLTDAENFRKSIYPEYKSNRKEVQKPCAYAGIVEYVKDNYETFQRP
;
A
#
# COMPACT_ATOMS: atom_id res chain seq x y z
N MET A 1 33.58 -6.31 7.90
CA MET A 1 32.36 -6.47 7.08
C MET A 1 31.61 -5.15 7.15
N SER A 2 31.11 -4.63 6.02
CA SER A 2 30.25 -3.43 6.05
C SER A 2 28.96 -3.75 6.81
N SER A 3 28.45 -2.81 7.60
CA SER A 3 27.13 -2.96 8.24
C SER A 3 26.06 -2.95 7.17
N LYS A 4 25.15 -3.92 7.23
CA LYS A 4 23.98 -4.01 6.36
C LYS A 4 22.95 -2.95 6.76
N LYS A 5 22.40 -2.21 5.79
CA LYS A 5 21.35 -1.21 6.00
C LYS A 5 20.00 -1.81 5.60
N VAL A 6 19.09 -1.90 6.56
CA VAL A 6 17.72 -2.37 6.34
C VAL A 6 16.77 -1.18 6.34
N GLY A 7 15.99 -1.03 5.27
CA GLY A 7 14.92 -0.04 5.15
C GLY A 7 13.60 -0.59 5.68
N LEU A 8 12.95 0.13 6.60
CA LEU A 8 11.59 -0.19 7.05
C LEU A 8 10.61 0.70 6.31
N LEU A 9 9.83 0.14 5.38
CA LEU A 9 8.95 0.93 4.52
C LEU A 9 7.52 0.89 5.04
N ASP A 10 6.91 2.07 5.26
CA ASP A 10 5.45 2.19 5.40
C ASP A 10 4.82 1.76 4.08
N THR A 11 4.34 0.52 4.06
CA THR A 11 3.95 -0.13 2.81
C THR A 11 2.48 0.15 2.47
N ASP A 12 1.65 0.43 3.48
CA ASP A 12 0.25 0.82 3.25
C ASP A 12 0.14 2.05 2.36
N ILE A 13 0.97 3.07 2.60
CA ILE A 13 0.95 4.29 1.78
C ILE A 13 1.46 4.01 0.36
N LEU A 14 2.47 3.15 0.18
CA LEU A 14 2.97 2.77 -1.15
C LEU A 14 1.90 2.03 -1.95
N CYS A 15 1.25 1.04 -1.33
CA CYS A 15 0.12 0.30 -1.89
C CYS A 15 -1.05 1.22 -2.25
N PHE A 16 -1.42 2.13 -1.34
CA PHE A 16 -2.50 3.09 -1.56
C PHE A 16 -2.19 4.00 -2.74
N GLN A 17 -0.99 4.58 -2.79
CA GLN A 17 -0.62 5.49 -3.86
C GLN A 17 -0.49 4.78 -5.21
N ALA A 18 0.08 3.57 -5.26
CA ALA A 18 0.19 2.81 -6.51
C ALA A 18 -1.20 2.45 -7.06
N SER A 19 -2.09 1.97 -6.20
CA SER A 19 -3.46 1.63 -6.57
C SER A 19 -4.27 2.86 -6.97
N SER A 20 -4.11 3.98 -6.27
CA SER A 20 -4.77 5.25 -6.60
C SER A 20 -4.32 5.78 -7.96
N ALA A 21 -3.02 5.70 -8.26
CA ALA A 21 -2.45 6.22 -9.50
C ALA A 21 -2.89 5.44 -10.75
N ALA A 22 -3.12 4.13 -10.61
CA ALA A 22 -3.59 3.28 -11.71
C ALA A 22 -5.12 3.21 -11.82
N GLN A 23 -5.86 3.72 -10.83
CA GLN A 23 -7.31 3.65 -10.82
C GLN A 23 -7.91 4.68 -11.78
N THR A 24 -8.76 4.19 -12.68
CA THR A 24 -9.50 5.00 -13.64
C THR A 24 -10.99 4.68 -13.57
N ALA A 25 -11.81 5.66 -13.95
CA ALA A 25 -13.26 5.49 -14.00
C ALA A 25 -13.70 5.19 -15.44
N ILE A 26 -14.57 4.19 -15.61
CA ILE A 26 -15.29 3.93 -16.85
C ILE A 26 -16.74 4.37 -16.66
N ASN A 27 -17.23 5.18 -17.60
CA ASN A 27 -18.65 5.49 -17.75
C ASN A 27 -19.23 4.51 -18.78
N TRP A 28 -20.14 3.64 -18.34
CA TRP A 28 -20.82 2.67 -19.21
C TRP A 28 -22.07 3.25 -19.90
N GLY A 29 -22.39 4.53 -19.63
CA GLY A 29 -23.65 5.16 -20.00
C GLY A 29 -24.74 4.92 -18.92
N ASN A 30 -25.91 5.53 -19.11
CA ASN A 30 -27.07 5.39 -18.22
C ASN A 30 -26.75 5.63 -16.73
N ASP A 31 -26.01 6.70 -16.45
CA ASP A 31 -25.56 7.09 -15.09
C ASP A 31 -24.77 6.00 -14.35
N TRP A 32 -24.15 5.06 -15.09
CA TRP A 32 -23.46 3.92 -14.51
C TRP A 32 -21.94 4.05 -14.64
N TRP A 33 -21.27 4.02 -13.48
CA TRP A 33 -19.82 4.21 -13.38
C TRP A 33 -19.17 3.06 -12.60
N THR A 34 -17.99 2.66 -13.05
CA THR A 34 -17.15 1.70 -12.33
C THR A 34 -15.72 2.22 -12.24
N TYR A 35 -15.09 2.06 -11.08
CA TYR A 35 -13.64 2.18 -10.97
C TYR A 35 -12.98 0.85 -11.32
N HIS A 36 -11.91 0.92 -12.09
CA HIS A 36 -11.08 -0.23 -12.42
C HIS A 36 -9.60 0.19 -12.40
N ALA A 37 -8.71 -0.80 -12.34
CA ALA A 37 -7.27 -0.61 -12.47
C ALA A 37 -6.67 -1.85 -13.14
N ASP A 38 -5.71 -1.66 -14.03
CA ASP A 38 -4.86 -2.76 -14.49
C ASP A 38 -3.85 -3.11 -13.40
N PHE A 39 -3.92 -4.34 -12.89
CA PHE A 39 -3.08 -4.78 -11.80
C PHE A 39 -1.59 -4.84 -12.18
N ASN A 40 -1.26 -5.07 -13.45
CA ASN A 40 0.14 -4.99 -13.91
C ASN A 40 0.69 -3.58 -13.74
N THR A 41 -0.08 -2.57 -14.16
CA THR A 41 0.26 -1.16 -13.95
C THR A 41 0.42 -0.82 -12.47
N VAL A 42 -0.47 -1.32 -11.59
CA VAL A 42 -0.36 -1.12 -10.13
C VAL A 42 0.97 -1.67 -9.60
N ARG A 43 1.33 -2.90 -9.99
CA ARG A 43 2.60 -3.53 -9.58
C ARG A 43 3.81 -2.74 -10.07
N SER A 44 3.84 -2.36 -11.34
CA SER A 44 4.96 -1.59 -11.89
C SER A 44 5.15 -0.24 -11.17
N ILE A 45 4.06 0.45 -10.80
CA ILE A 45 4.14 1.69 -10.03
C ILE A 45 4.66 1.42 -8.61
N PHE A 46 4.18 0.36 -7.95
CA PHE A 46 4.63 0.00 -6.62
C PHE A 46 6.14 -0.35 -6.61
N GLU A 47 6.56 -1.26 -7.48
CA GLU A 47 7.94 -1.72 -7.60
C GLU A 47 8.88 -0.57 -7.96
N GLY A 48 8.48 0.29 -8.90
CA GLY A 48 9.25 1.49 -9.24
C GLY A 48 9.49 2.42 -8.06
N LYS A 49 8.52 2.54 -7.13
CA LYS A 49 8.69 3.33 -5.90
C LYS A 49 9.62 2.66 -4.91
N VAL A 50 9.48 1.34 -4.72
CA VAL A 50 10.38 0.57 -3.85
C VAL A 50 11.82 0.68 -4.36
N ASP A 51 12.04 0.45 -5.65
CA ASP A 51 13.35 0.59 -6.30
C ASP A 51 13.94 1.99 -6.16
N TYR A 52 13.11 3.02 -6.34
CA TYR A 52 13.54 4.40 -6.14
C TYR A 52 14.03 4.63 -4.71
N ILE A 53 13.27 4.17 -3.70
CA ILE A 53 13.64 4.30 -2.29
C ILE A 53 14.92 3.52 -1.99
N ILE A 54 15.05 2.29 -2.49
CA ILE A 54 16.25 1.46 -2.31
C ILE A 54 17.49 2.19 -2.84
N LYS A 55 17.41 2.72 -4.06
CA LYS A 55 18.52 3.44 -4.71
C LYS A 55 18.84 4.76 -4.00
N ALA A 56 17.82 5.55 -3.67
CA ALA A 56 17.98 6.86 -3.05
C ALA A 56 18.55 6.77 -1.62
N CYS A 57 18.13 5.76 -0.85
CA CYS A 57 18.55 5.56 0.53
C CYS A 57 19.76 4.62 0.68
N GLN A 58 20.20 3.98 -0.41
CA GLN A 58 21.29 3.00 -0.43
C GLN A 58 21.10 1.90 0.63
N VAL A 59 19.88 1.36 0.72
CA VAL A 59 19.59 0.23 1.61
C VAL A 59 19.87 -1.08 0.89
N ASP A 60 20.34 -2.07 1.63
CA ASP A 60 20.67 -3.39 1.10
C ASP A 60 19.42 -4.29 1.04
N GLU A 61 18.49 -4.07 1.98
CA GLU A 61 17.25 -4.82 2.12
C GLU A 61 16.11 -3.93 2.58
N VAL A 62 14.88 -4.38 2.33
CA VAL A 62 13.66 -3.71 2.77
C VAL A 62 12.75 -4.68 3.48
N ILE A 63 12.15 -4.23 4.58
CA ILE A 63 11.05 -4.90 5.26
C ILE A 63 9.80 -4.05 5.05
N MET A 64 8.77 -4.68 4.51
CA MET A 64 7.50 -4.07 4.18
C MET A 64 6.60 -4.05 5.42
N CYS A 65 6.48 -2.89 6.07
CA CYS A 65 5.66 -2.71 7.27
C CYS A 65 4.20 -2.47 6.88
N LEU A 66 3.33 -3.40 7.26
CA LEU A 66 1.88 -3.36 7.00
C LEU A 66 1.09 -3.14 8.29
N THR A 67 -0.01 -2.40 8.17
CA THR A 67 -0.93 -2.11 9.27
C THR A 67 -1.74 -3.36 9.62
N ASP A 68 -1.77 -3.70 10.91
CA ASP A 68 -2.60 -4.78 11.44
C ASP A 68 -4.08 -4.38 11.54
N ALA A 69 -4.96 -5.39 11.59
CA ALA A 69 -6.38 -5.18 11.81
C ALA A 69 -6.67 -4.65 13.22
N GLU A 70 -5.89 -5.09 14.21
CA GLU A 70 -5.88 -4.58 15.56
C GLU A 70 -5.11 -3.27 15.62
N ASN A 71 -5.67 -2.28 16.32
CA ASN A 71 -5.04 -0.99 16.51
C ASN A 71 -5.28 -0.55 17.94
N PHE A 72 -4.25 -0.66 18.78
CA PHE A 72 -4.34 -0.29 20.19
C PHE A 72 -4.86 1.15 20.42
N ARG A 73 -4.69 2.07 19.46
CA ARG A 73 -5.22 3.44 19.62
C ARG A 73 -6.74 3.47 19.66
N LYS A 74 -7.42 2.51 19.02
CA LYS A 74 -8.89 2.38 19.08
C LYS A 74 -9.38 1.85 20.42
N SER A 75 -8.56 1.10 21.17
CA SER A 75 -8.93 0.70 22.54
C SER A 75 -8.80 1.85 23.54
N ILE A 76 -7.93 2.82 23.25
CA ILE A 76 -7.78 4.05 24.06
C ILE A 76 -8.81 5.11 23.64
N TYR A 77 -8.97 5.35 22.34
CA TYR A 77 -9.89 6.33 21.77
C TYR A 77 -10.63 5.75 20.57
N PRO A 78 -11.90 5.32 20.74
CA PRO A 78 -12.67 4.63 19.69
C PRO A 78 -12.83 5.43 18.39
N GLU A 79 -12.85 6.76 18.46
CA GLU A 79 -13.01 7.62 17.28
C GLU A 79 -11.68 7.94 16.57
N TYR A 80 -10.57 7.36 17.00
CA TYR A 80 -9.28 7.57 16.35
C TYR A 80 -9.36 7.27 14.84
N LYS A 81 -9.08 8.29 14.02
CA LYS A 81 -9.15 8.27 12.54
C LYS A 81 -10.52 7.86 11.97
N SER A 82 -11.62 8.06 12.73
CA SER A 82 -12.99 7.80 12.26
C SER A 82 -13.33 8.57 10.98
N ASN A 83 -12.76 9.76 10.81
CA ASN A 83 -12.88 10.60 9.61
C ASN A 83 -12.35 9.94 8.31
N ARG A 84 -11.63 8.82 8.40
CA ARG A 84 -11.15 8.06 7.24
C ARG A 84 -12.01 6.84 6.91
N LYS A 85 -12.98 6.49 7.78
CA LYS A 85 -13.79 5.28 7.65
C LYS A 85 -14.68 5.30 6.41
N GLU A 86 -15.16 6.49 6.03
CA GLU A 86 -16.05 6.68 4.87
C GLU A 86 -15.27 6.79 3.54
N VAL A 87 -13.94 7.00 3.61
CA VAL A 87 -13.11 7.08 2.42
C VAL A 87 -12.76 5.67 1.96
N GLN A 88 -13.36 5.26 0.85
CA GLN A 88 -13.10 3.95 0.25
C GLN A 88 -11.66 3.88 -0.26
N LYS A 89 -10.98 2.75 -0.01
CA LYS A 89 -9.66 2.48 -0.59
C LYS A 89 -9.78 2.24 -2.10
N PRO A 90 -8.73 2.52 -2.89
CA PRO A 90 -8.71 2.20 -4.31
C PRO A 90 -8.99 0.71 -4.58
N CYS A 91 -9.62 0.41 -5.71
CA CYS A 91 -10.15 -0.92 -6.04
C CYS A 91 -9.09 -2.02 -6.00
N ALA A 92 -7.85 -1.72 -6.39
CA ALA A 92 -6.74 -2.68 -6.42
C ALA A 92 -5.93 -2.76 -5.10
N TYR A 93 -6.28 -1.97 -4.08
CA TYR A 93 -5.48 -1.87 -2.85
C TYR A 93 -5.32 -3.22 -2.14
N ALA A 94 -6.40 -3.99 -1.98
CA ALA A 94 -6.33 -5.29 -1.32
C ALA A 94 -5.42 -6.27 -2.09
N GLY A 95 -5.51 -6.25 -3.43
CA GLY A 95 -4.69 -7.10 -4.29
C GLY A 95 -3.21 -6.78 -4.20
N ILE A 96 -2.82 -5.50 -4.15
CA ILE A 96 -1.40 -5.13 -4.04
C ILE A 96 -0.85 -5.45 -2.65
N VAL A 97 -1.66 -5.35 -1.58
CA VAL A 97 -1.23 -5.78 -0.24
C VAL A 97 -0.92 -7.28 -0.23
N GLU A 98 -1.77 -8.10 -0.86
CA GLU A 98 -1.52 -9.54 -0.95
C GLU A 98 -0.27 -9.85 -1.78
N TYR A 99 -0.13 -9.20 -2.93
CA TYR A 99 1.09 -9.28 -3.73
C TYR A 99 2.35 -8.97 -2.92
N VAL A 100 2.30 -7.95 -2.06
CA VAL A 100 3.45 -7.60 -1.22
C VAL A 100 3.77 -8.70 -0.21
N LYS A 101 2.76 -9.29 0.43
CA LYS A 101 2.94 -10.41 1.36
C LYS A 101 3.55 -11.64 0.70
N ASP A 102 3.18 -11.90 -0.55
CA ASP A 102 3.67 -13.06 -1.30
C ASP A 102 5.09 -12.89 -1.83
N ASN A 103 5.55 -11.65 -2.05
CA ASN A 103 6.78 -11.38 -2.81
C ASN A 103 7.89 -10.66 -2.01
N TYR A 104 7.59 -10.16 -0.81
CA TYR A 104 8.53 -9.40 0.01
C TYR A 104 8.55 -9.90 1.46
N GLU A 105 9.65 -9.61 2.16
CA GLU A 105 9.66 -9.74 3.62
C GLU A 105 8.72 -8.68 4.22
N THR A 106 7.65 -9.13 4.87
CA THR A 106 6.67 -8.26 5.52
C THR A 106 6.74 -8.33 7.03
N PHE A 107 6.44 -7.21 7.69
CA PHE A 107 6.27 -7.14 9.13
C PHE A 107 4.93 -6.50 9.48
N GLN A 108 4.14 -7.19 10.31
CA GLN A 108 2.81 -6.76 10.73
C GLN A 108 2.65 -7.08 12.23
N ARG A 109 2.19 -6.11 13.03
CA ARG A 109 1.92 -6.28 14.47
C ARG A 109 0.72 -5.44 14.93
N PRO A 110 -0.04 -5.92 15.94
CA PRO A 110 -1.12 -5.18 16.59
C PRO A 110 -0.65 -3.92 17.35
#